data_AF-L8HJF2-F1
#
_entry.id   AF-L8HJF2-F1
#
_cell.length_a   1.000
_cell.length_b   1.000
_cell.length_c   1.000
_cell.angle_alpha   90.00
_cell.angle_beta   90.00
_cell.angle_gamma   90.00
#
_symmetry.space_group_name_H-M   'P 1'
#
loop_
_entity.id
_entity.type
_entity.pdbx_description
1 polymer ?
#
loop_
_entity_poly.entity_id
_entity_poly.type
_entity_poly.pdbx_seq_one_letter_code
_entity_poly.pdbx_strand_id
1 'polypeptide(L)'
;MASRVADGLSKLQLDDSLDSSGDDAVPFLGTNEGARRPSVGQKKKGLDSSSDLSSSVSTDLSSDSDDSDSDDSDEPTTTATTTRTRPSKNGNATTTKRTAGGHRAAAAAAADPKGKGKAGDKDQEDQEAKKKEEEKNAAAKKSLDYSVFVTNYEIDPKDIKLGDLLGSGSYGKVYKAKLYAKDVAVKKLTTKFLDEKALRAFGHEVDIMCNLRHPNVVLFMGACTTPGNLTIITELMSKGSVTDLLRDKSLKLSFKQRMSFARDAALGMNWLHNASPPILHLDLKCSNLLVNDDWEVKVADFGLAKINASGTHRGLHGSPIYMSPEMLLGLEYDEKTDIYSFGMVLYELATGEEPFKNEFSSLQSLIDAVVKKNERPKIPATCPVRLAKLIRSCWDTVPSKRPAFVDMLSSNVFYKVSLEATLRDKRACALWAQYFLTRETVTWNEFQQAFTDFFNIKARNGADANRLELVRVLVAKDRDMVGIEQFARALECFGPLETPAQFLDEIEGTLREEWFHGDVTEAEAELLLAKHKHGTYLVRFSSTPGSFTITGKNKKDALAHFRISHKAGLAFCLGANEYVRPCPGSAYQTLFDPKAAVTSVRPSFYSAQDYQYS
;
A
#
# COMPACT_ATOMS: atom_id res chain seq x y z
N MET A 1 24.27 -29.89 31.40
CA MET A 1 23.33 -28.76 31.58
C MET A 1 23.20 -28.33 33.03
N ALA A 2 22.63 -29.14 33.94
CA ALA A 2 22.28 -28.75 35.32
C ALA A 2 23.32 -27.88 36.08
N SER A 3 24.62 -28.21 36.06
CA SER A 3 25.63 -27.43 36.80
C SER A 3 25.83 -25.98 36.29
N ARG A 4 25.42 -25.65 35.06
CA ARG A 4 25.43 -24.26 34.54
C ARG A 4 24.20 -23.44 34.99
N VAL A 5 23.20 -24.07 35.59
CA VAL A 5 22.00 -23.37 36.12
C VAL A 5 22.24 -22.85 37.54
N ALA A 6 22.97 -23.63 38.36
CA ALA A 6 23.28 -23.25 39.74
C ALA A 6 24.08 -21.94 39.84
N ASP A 7 25.05 -21.74 38.95
CA ASP A 7 25.97 -20.59 38.95
C ASP A 7 25.31 -19.25 38.53
N GLY A 8 24.12 -19.31 37.90
CA GLY A 8 23.32 -18.12 37.59
C GLY A 8 22.47 -17.65 38.79
N LEU A 9 22.00 -18.59 39.62
CA LEU A 9 21.08 -18.31 40.74
C LEU A 9 21.76 -17.60 41.92
N SER A 10 23.10 -17.65 42.03
CA SER A 10 23.86 -16.93 43.06
C SER A 10 23.99 -15.43 42.80
N LYS A 11 23.66 -14.95 41.59
CA LYS A 11 23.81 -13.54 41.17
C LYS A 11 22.49 -12.78 41.04
N LEU A 12 21.35 -13.46 41.11
CA LEU A 12 20.02 -12.87 41.13
C LEU A 12 19.51 -12.70 42.57
N GLN A 13 20.19 -11.83 43.33
CA GLN A 13 19.48 -11.12 44.39
C GLN A 13 18.47 -10.19 43.71
N LEU A 14 17.18 -10.48 43.90
CA LEU A 14 16.08 -9.67 43.37
C LEU A 14 16.05 -8.33 44.12
N ASP A 15 16.47 -7.27 43.44
CA ASP A 15 16.04 -5.92 43.81
C ASP A 15 14.56 -5.76 43.41
N ASP A 16 13.76 -5.07 44.23
CA ASP A 16 12.29 -5.18 44.21
C ASP A 16 11.63 -4.24 43.18
N SER A 17 12.32 -4.02 42.05
CA SER A 17 12.07 -2.96 41.05
C SER A 17 11.81 -3.47 39.62
N LEU A 18 10.85 -4.39 39.47
CA LEU A 18 10.15 -4.61 38.20
C LEU A 18 8.75 -3.99 38.29
N ASP A 19 8.69 -2.67 38.10
CA ASP A 19 7.45 -1.89 38.13
C ASP A 19 6.56 -2.17 36.91
N SER A 20 5.24 -2.05 37.09
CA SER A 20 4.22 -2.44 36.13
C SER A 20 3.91 -1.34 35.10
N SER A 21 4.91 -0.92 34.33
CA SER A 21 4.73 -0.01 33.19
C SER A 21 5.76 -0.26 32.08
N GLY A 22 5.31 -0.44 30.84
CA GLY A 22 6.18 -0.83 29.73
C GLY A 22 5.59 -0.64 28.32
N ASP A 23 4.86 0.45 28.10
CA ASP A 23 4.61 0.95 26.73
C ASP A 23 5.85 1.73 26.26
N ASP A 24 6.85 1.04 25.72
CA ASP A 24 8.05 1.66 25.15
C ASP A 24 7.77 2.30 23.78
N ALA A 25 7.16 3.48 23.83
CA ALA A 25 7.21 4.44 22.73
C ALA A 25 8.57 5.17 22.76
N VAL A 26 9.39 4.98 21.72
CA VAL A 26 10.67 5.69 21.54
C VAL A 26 10.41 7.22 21.57
N PRO A 27 11.15 8.01 22.38
CA PRO A 27 10.68 9.31 22.84
C PRO A 27 10.77 10.43 21.81
N PHE A 28 9.80 11.36 21.88
CA PHE A 28 9.96 12.75 21.47
C PHE A 28 9.36 13.67 22.54
N LEU A 29 9.92 14.86 22.70
CA LEU A 29 9.75 15.73 23.88
C LEU A 29 8.36 16.38 24.00
N GLY A 30 7.76 16.35 25.20
CA GLY A 30 6.55 17.09 25.57
C GLY A 30 6.12 16.80 27.02
N THR A 31 5.63 17.80 27.76
CA THR A 31 5.44 17.71 29.23
C THR A 31 3.99 17.81 29.73
N ASN A 32 3.76 17.19 30.89
CA ASN A 32 2.76 17.47 31.94
C ASN A 32 1.33 16.84 31.92
N GLU A 33 1.03 16.21 33.08
CA GLU A 33 -0.23 16.20 33.86
C GLU A 33 -1.51 15.55 33.28
N GLY A 34 -2.36 14.93 34.13
CA GLY A 34 -3.71 14.56 33.66
C GLY A 34 -4.72 13.83 34.56
N ALA A 35 -4.35 12.72 35.22
CA ALA A 35 -5.17 11.97 36.19
C ALA A 35 -6.50 11.25 35.75
N ARG A 36 -6.83 10.16 36.48
CA ARG A 36 -8.15 9.54 36.76
C ARG A 36 -8.93 8.71 35.68
N ARG A 37 -8.77 7.38 35.85
CA ARG A 37 -9.74 6.25 35.72
C ARG A 37 -11.07 6.48 36.55
N PRO A 38 -12.14 5.62 36.58
CA PRO A 38 -12.28 4.23 36.06
C PRO A 38 -13.67 3.69 35.54
N SER A 39 -13.62 2.53 34.83
CA SER A 39 -14.41 1.27 35.04
C SER A 39 -15.89 0.99 34.58
N VAL A 40 -16.15 -0.34 34.50
CA VAL A 40 -17.43 -1.11 34.38
C VAL A 40 -18.03 -1.16 32.96
N GLY A 41 -18.50 -2.28 32.38
CA GLY A 41 -18.76 -3.68 32.81
C GLY A 41 -20.14 -4.15 32.27
N GLN A 42 -20.58 -5.41 32.13
CA GLN A 42 -20.08 -6.78 32.42
C GLN A 42 -20.97 -7.84 31.69
N LYS A 43 -20.41 -9.00 31.23
CA LYS A 43 -21.01 -10.38 31.28
C LYS A 43 -22.31 -10.68 30.45
N LYS A 44 -22.77 -11.92 30.15
CA LYS A 44 -22.23 -13.32 30.19
C LYS A 44 -23.12 -14.33 29.41
N LYS A 45 -22.56 -15.53 29.09
CA LYS A 45 -23.21 -16.85 28.81
C LYS A 45 -24.06 -16.92 27.52
N GLY A 46 -24.34 -18.08 26.91
CA GLY A 46 -24.15 -19.54 27.21
C GLY A 46 -25.37 -20.32 26.64
N LEU A 47 -25.41 -21.63 26.39
CA LEU A 47 -24.55 -22.80 26.70
C LEU A 47 -24.96 -23.99 25.77
N ASP A 48 -24.11 -25.03 25.60
CA ASP A 48 -24.41 -26.48 25.36
C ASP A 48 -25.34 -26.97 24.21
N SER A 49 -25.25 -28.20 23.65
CA SER A 49 -24.25 -29.30 23.62
C SER A 49 -24.66 -30.41 22.61
N SER A 50 -23.77 -31.39 22.29
CA SER A 50 -24.04 -32.82 21.89
C SER A 50 -24.94 -33.14 20.66
N SER A 51 -24.82 -34.25 19.91
CA SER A 51 -23.80 -35.30 19.66
C SER A 51 -24.19 -36.06 18.35
N ASP A 52 -23.51 -37.07 17.74
CA ASP A 52 -23.00 -38.38 18.22
C ASP A 52 -22.28 -39.17 17.06
N LEU A 53 -21.28 -40.04 17.35
CA LEU A 53 -20.76 -41.26 16.63
C LEU A 53 -20.86 -41.47 15.08
N SER A 54 -20.04 -42.26 14.36
CA SER A 54 -18.66 -42.81 14.48
C SER A 54 -18.29 -43.71 13.26
N SER A 55 -16.98 -43.97 13.04
CA SER A 55 -16.41 -45.14 12.30
C SER A 55 -16.63 -45.22 10.77
N SER A 56 -15.82 -45.90 9.93
CA SER A 56 -14.41 -46.40 9.98
C SER A 56 -14.01 -47.03 8.62
N VAL A 57 -12.72 -47.41 8.45
CA VAL A 57 -12.19 -48.38 7.43
C VAL A 57 -12.13 -47.88 5.97
N SER A 58 -11.12 -48.15 5.12
CA SER A 58 -9.67 -48.47 5.23
C SER A 58 -9.01 -48.32 3.82
N THR A 59 -7.69 -48.53 3.71
CA THR A 59 -6.90 -49.19 2.61
C THR A 59 -7.33 -49.04 1.11
N ASP A 60 -6.44 -48.89 0.12
CA ASP A 60 -4.97 -49.07 0.10
C ASP A 60 -4.27 -48.38 -1.12
N LEU A 61 -2.93 -48.56 -1.23
CA LEU A 61 -2.02 -48.74 -2.42
C LEU A 61 -2.49 -48.35 -3.86
N SER A 62 -1.64 -47.96 -4.85
CA SER A 62 -0.18 -47.99 -5.08
C SER A 62 0.21 -46.84 -6.08
N SER A 63 1.35 -46.13 -5.96
CA SER A 63 2.70 -46.36 -6.54
C SER A 63 2.99 -45.63 -7.86
N ASP A 64 4.27 -45.66 -8.29
CA ASP A 64 4.85 -45.23 -9.58
C ASP A 64 4.89 -43.68 -9.76
N SER A 65 6.02 -42.95 -9.80
CA SER A 65 7.29 -43.03 -10.58
C SER A 65 7.17 -42.39 -11.98
N ASP A 66 8.18 -41.75 -12.61
CA ASP A 66 9.65 -41.81 -12.47
C ASP A 66 10.37 -40.46 -12.80
N ASP A 67 11.71 -40.51 -12.80
CA ASP A 67 12.70 -39.69 -13.53
C ASP A 67 13.18 -38.31 -13.02
N SER A 68 14.41 -37.98 -13.44
CA SER A 68 15.34 -37.03 -12.82
C SER A 68 16.26 -36.30 -13.83
N ASP A 69 17.39 -35.78 -13.34
CA ASP A 69 18.59 -35.30 -14.09
C ASP A 69 18.48 -33.90 -14.76
N SER A 70 19.52 -33.05 -14.78
CA SER A 70 20.80 -33.01 -14.03
C SER A 70 21.47 -31.61 -14.09
N ASP A 71 22.61 -31.48 -13.40
CA ASP A 71 23.51 -30.33 -13.19
C ASP A 71 24.12 -29.70 -14.49
N ASP A 72 24.94 -28.64 -14.55
CA ASP A 72 25.91 -27.95 -13.66
C ASP A 72 25.86 -26.41 -13.93
N SER A 73 26.37 -25.43 -13.17
CA SER A 73 27.46 -25.20 -12.17
C SER A 73 28.63 -24.32 -12.71
N ASP A 74 29.21 -23.54 -11.78
CA ASP A 74 30.52 -22.84 -11.77
C ASP A 74 30.74 -21.42 -12.38
N GLU A 75 31.78 -20.77 -11.84
CA GLU A 75 31.88 -19.30 -11.61
C GLU A 75 33.29 -18.68 -12.01
N PRO A 76 33.97 -17.68 -11.38
CA PRO A 76 34.39 -16.49 -12.14
C PRO A 76 35.89 -16.05 -12.01
N THR A 77 36.14 -14.73 -12.21
CA THR A 77 37.40 -13.92 -12.06
C THR A 77 38.31 -13.86 -13.31
N THR A 78 39.20 -12.87 -13.54
CA THR A 78 39.91 -11.87 -12.69
C THR A 78 40.05 -10.47 -13.35
N THR A 79 40.82 -9.56 -12.72
CA THR A 79 41.01 -8.12 -13.04
C THR A 79 42.31 -7.78 -13.81
N ALA A 80 42.34 -6.63 -14.52
CA ALA A 80 43.60 -5.97 -14.93
C ALA A 80 43.50 -4.43 -14.97
N THR A 81 44.65 -3.73 -14.87
CA THR A 81 44.78 -2.25 -14.82
C THR A 81 45.97 -1.81 -15.67
N THR A 82 45.96 -0.60 -16.26
CA THR A 82 47.13 0.34 -16.39
C THR A 82 46.80 1.57 -17.26
N THR A 83 47.50 2.69 -17.00
CA THR A 83 47.40 3.97 -17.73
C THR A 83 48.62 4.21 -18.63
N ARG A 84 48.55 5.12 -19.64
CA ARG A 84 49.52 6.25 -19.79
C ARG A 84 49.35 7.20 -20.99
N THR A 85 49.48 8.50 -20.66
CA THR A 85 50.10 9.65 -21.37
C THR A 85 49.72 10.11 -22.79
N ARG A 86 49.37 11.41 -22.82
CA ARG A 86 49.36 12.41 -23.91
C ARG A 86 50.77 12.71 -24.50
N PRO A 87 50.86 13.36 -25.68
CA PRO A 87 51.36 14.76 -25.75
C PRO A 87 50.59 15.65 -26.80
N SER A 88 50.30 16.94 -26.56
CA SER A 88 51.10 18.17 -26.93
C SER A 88 50.85 18.68 -28.38
N LYS A 89 50.70 19.97 -28.76
CA LYS A 89 50.84 21.30 -28.07
C LYS A 89 50.17 22.48 -28.87
N ASN A 90 50.36 23.71 -28.37
CA ASN A 90 50.05 25.06 -28.93
C ASN A 90 48.57 25.50 -28.85
N GLY A 91 48.18 26.74 -28.49
CA GLY A 91 48.89 28.00 -28.18
C GLY A 91 48.66 29.07 -29.27
N ASN A 92 48.26 30.33 -29.05
CA ASN A 92 48.19 31.26 -27.89
C ASN A 92 46.77 31.91 -27.80
N ALA A 93 46.25 32.60 -26.75
CA ALA A 93 46.68 33.76 -25.95
C ALA A 93 46.88 35.06 -26.78
N THR A 94 46.39 36.28 -26.44
CA THR A 94 45.58 36.77 -25.28
C THR A 94 44.62 37.93 -25.75
N THR A 95 44.11 38.97 -25.05
CA THR A 95 44.42 39.66 -23.75
C THR A 95 43.17 40.39 -23.14
N THR A 96 43.40 41.25 -22.13
CA THR A 96 42.53 41.93 -21.13
C THR A 96 41.72 43.20 -21.49
N LYS A 97 40.53 43.32 -20.87
CA LYS A 97 39.97 44.42 -20.02
C LYS A 97 40.39 45.92 -20.15
N ARG A 98 39.38 46.80 -19.90
CA ARG A 98 39.29 47.94 -18.91
C ARG A 98 39.09 49.42 -19.40
N THR A 99 37.85 49.90 -19.25
CA THR A 99 37.37 51.17 -18.60
C THR A 99 38.08 52.55 -18.74
N ALA A 100 37.32 53.55 -19.25
CA ALA A 100 37.20 54.95 -18.77
C ALA A 100 36.00 55.64 -19.49
N GLY A 101 35.35 56.74 -19.05
CA GLY A 101 35.37 57.42 -17.75
C GLY A 101 34.66 58.81 -17.76
N GLY A 102 33.72 59.05 -16.83
CA GLY A 102 33.17 60.37 -16.45
C GLY A 102 32.06 60.99 -17.34
N HIS A 103 31.43 62.14 -16.99
CA HIS A 103 30.91 62.60 -15.68
C HIS A 103 30.16 63.97 -15.82
N ARG A 104 28.93 64.10 -15.25
CA ARG A 104 28.24 65.38 -14.90
C ARG A 104 27.89 66.35 -16.07
N ALA A 105 26.95 67.30 -15.96
CA ALA A 105 25.89 67.60 -14.97
C ALA A 105 24.68 68.29 -15.67
N ALA A 106 23.59 68.55 -14.94
CA ALA A 106 22.35 69.14 -15.47
C ALA A 106 22.21 70.65 -15.19
N ALA A 107 21.44 71.35 -16.04
CA ALA A 107 20.79 72.64 -15.80
C ALA A 107 19.57 72.77 -16.74
N ALA A 108 18.62 73.68 -16.45
CA ALA A 108 17.31 73.70 -17.10
C ALA A 108 16.88 75.07 -17.63
N ALA A 109 16.08 75.05 -18.70
CA ALA A 109 15.19 76.11 -19.19
C ALA A 109 14.14 75.47 -20.12
N ALA A 110 12.97 76.02 -20.44
CA ALA A 110 11.98 76.85 -19.75
C ALA A 110 11.03 77.41 -20.84
N ALA A 111 9.72 77.24 -20.65
CA ALA A 111 8.61 77.93 -21.34
C ALA A 111 8.34 77.73 -22.86
N ASP A 112 7.07 77.40 -23.11
CA ASP A 112 6.21 77.51 -24.31
C ASP A 112 6.17 78.98 -24.86
N PRO A 113 5.60 79.36 -26.06
CA PRO A 113 4.40 78.71 -26.61
C PRO A 113 4.01 78.76 -28.11
N LYS A 114 2.89 78.06 -28.37
CA LYS A 114 1.89 78.19 -29.48
C LYS A 114 2.21 77.60 -30.87
N GLY A 115 1.54 76.48 -31.17
CA GLY A 115 1.14 76.07 -32.53
C GLY A 115 -0.24 75.39 -32.50
N LYS A 116 -1.21 75.84 -33.32
CA LYS A 116 -2.55 75.22 -33.40
C LYS A 116 -2.57 74.11 -34.47
N GLY A 117 -3.01 72.90 -34.12
CA GLY A 117 -3.16 71.80 -35.07
C GLY A 117 -4.22 70.76 -34.64
N LYS A 118 -5.33 70.72 -35.40
CA LYS A 118 -6.44 69.74 -35.45
C LYS A 118 -6.43 68.57 -34.42
N ALA A 119 -7.49 68.50 -33.61
CA ALA A 119 -8.02 67.21 -33.16
C ALA A 119 -8.77 66.53 -34.32
N GLY A 120 -8.76 65.19 -34.39
CA GLY A 120 -9.51 64.43 -35.41
C GLY A 120 -9.23 62.92 -35.47
N ASP A 121 -7.98 62.47 -35.26
CA ASP A 121 -7.61 61.07 -35.55
C ASP A 121 -7.95 60.05 -34.44
N LYS A 122 -8.01 60.47 -33.17
CA LYS A 122 -8.07 59.52 -32.04
C LYS A 122 -9.35 58.69 -31.98
N ASP A 123 -10.47 59.26 -32.43
CA ASP A 123 -11.76 58.54 -32.45
C ASP A 123 -11.79 57.44 -33.52
N GLN A 124 -10.91 57.47 -34.52
CA GLN A 124 -10.79 56.43 -35.54
C GLN A 124 -9.90 55.27 -35.07
N GLU A 125 -8.76 55.54 -34.43
CA GLU A 125 -7.92 54.47 -33.86
C GLU A 125 -8.67 53.64 -32.81
N ASP A 126 -9.41 54.27 -31.89
CA ASP A 126 -10.20 53.56 -30.87
C ASP A 126 -11.39 52.78 -31.46
N GLN A 127 -12.00 53.27 -32.54
CA GLN A 127 -13.07 52.56 -33.26
C GLN A 127 -12.52 51.40 -34.09
N GLU A 128 -11.37 51.55 -34.74
CA GLU A 128 -10.76 50.48 -35.52
C GLU A 128 -10.12 49.41 -34.60
N ALA A 129 -9.62 49.79 -33.42
CA ALA A 129 -9.21 48.86 -32.38
C ALA A 129 -10.40 48.03 -31.86
N LYS A 130 -11.51 48.68 -31.48
CA LYS A 130 -12.75 47.99 -31.08
C LYS A 130 -13.29 47.11 -32.19
N LYS A 131 -13.31 47.58 -33.44
CA LYS A 131 -13.78 46.79 -34.57
C LYS A 131 -12.88 45.59 -34.84
N LYS A 132 -11.55 45.71 -34.70
CA LYS A 132 -10.62 44.57 -34.78
C LYS A 132 -10.79 43.60 -33.60
N GLU A 133 -11.14 44.09 -32.40
CA GLU A 133 -11.46 43.24 -31.26
C GLU A 133 -12.80 42.52 -31.44
N GLU A 134 -13.83 43.19 -31.95
CA GLU A 134 -15.11 42.60 -32.34
C GLU A 134 -14.96 41.61 -33.51
N GLU A 135 -14.16 41.90 -34.52
CA GLU A 135 -13.84 40.98 -35.63
C GLU A 135 -13.01 39.78 -35.16
N LYS A 136 -12.13 39.95 -34.17
CA LYS A 136 -11.36 38.86 -33.54
C LYS A 136 -12.23 37.99 -32.63
N ASN A 137 -13.19 38.61 -31.91
CA ASN A 137 -14.23 37.90 -31.16
C ASN A 137 -15.27 37.25 -32.09
N ALA A 138 -15.53 37.81 -33.28
CA ALA A 138 -16.35 37.21 -34.33
C ALA A 138 -15.63 36.05 -35.01
N ALA A 139 -14.30 36.12 -35.17
CA ALA A 139 -13.46 35.01 -35.61
C ALA A 139 -13.39 33.88 -34.56
N ALA A 140 -13.33 34.22 -33.25
CA ALA A 140 -13.49 33.24 -32.17
C ALA A 140 -14.91 32.63 -32.13
N LYS A 141 -15.95 33.40 -32.50
CA LYS A 141 -17.31 32.90 -32.77
C LYS A 141 -17.44 32.13 -34.09
N LYS A 142 -16.44 32.16 -34.99
CA LYS A 142 -16.44 31.42 -36.25
C LYS A 142 -15.99 29.96 -36.01
N SER A 143 -16.70 29.33 -35.08
CA SER A 143 -16.71 27.91 -34.71
C SER A 143 -15.50 27.09 -35.18
N LEU A 144 -14.53 26.88 -34.29
CA LEU A 144 -14.01 25.52 -34.16
C LEU A 144 -15.19 24.65 -33.71
N ASP A 145 -15.43 23.53 -34.38
CA ASP A 145 -16.59 22.68 -34.14
C ASP A 145 -16.42 21.76 -32.92
N TYR A 146 -16.20 22.39 -31.77
CA TYR A 146 -16.30 21.73 -30.46
C TYR A 146 -17.75 21.40 -30.09
N SER A 147 -18.71 22.09 -30.71
CA SER A 147 -20.14 21.90 -30.46
C SER A 147 -20.58 20.47 -30.70
N VAL A 148 -20.26 19.88 -31.86
CA VAL A 148 -20.77 18.55 -32.25
C VAL A 148 -20.50 17.48 -31.19
N PHE A 149 -19.27 17.40 -30.67
CA PHE A 149 -18.88 16.39 -29.68
C PHE A 149 -19.49 16.63 -28.28
N VAL A 150 -19.67 17.90 -27.88
CA VAL A 150 -20.18 18.24 -26.55
C VAL A 150 -21.71 18.36 -26.49
N THR A 151 -22.42 18.43 -27.63
CA THR A 151 -23.90 18.58 -27.68
C THR A 151 -24.68 17.66 -26.73
N ASN A 152 -24.28 16.38 -26.62
CA ASN A 152 -24.97 15.39 -25.77
C ASN A 152 -24.55 15.43 -24.28
N TYR A 153 -23.60 16.29 -23.92
CA TYR A 153 -22.93 16.36 -22.61
C TYR A 153 -22.78 17.78 -22.05
N GLU A 154 -23.31 18.80 -22.74
CA GLU A 154 -23.30 20.21 -22.29
C GLU A 154 -24.27 20.40 -21.12
N ILE A 155 -23.79 21.03 -20.04
CA ILE A 155 -24.54 21.33 -18.82
C ILE A 155 -24.65 22.85 -18.67
N ASP A 156 -25.85 23.38 -18.45
CA ASP A 156 -26.06 24.81 -18.17
C ASP A 156 -25.38 25.19 -16.84
N PRO A 157 -24.54 26.24 -16.78
CA PRO A 157 -23.90 26.71 -15.55
C PRO A 157 -24.87 26.94 -14.37
N LYS A 158 -26.17 27.20 -14.64
CA LYS A 158 -27.20 27.40 -13.62
C LYS A 158 -27.53 26.14 -12.81
N ASP A 159 -27.36 24.96 -13.41
CA ASP A 159 -27.64 23.68 -12.74
C ASP A 159 -26.49 23.22 -11.84
N ILE A 160 -25.31 23.83 -11.99
CA ILE A 160 -24.08 23.52 -11.23
C ILE A 160 -24.02 24.40 -9.97
N LYS A 161 -24.45 23.85 -8.83
CA LYS A 161 -24.38 24.54 -7.54
C LYS A 161 -23.03 24.27 -6.87
N LEU A 162 -22.05 25.13 -7.14
CA LEU A 162 -20.72 25.07 -6.54
C LEU A 162 -20.77 25.19 -5.01
N GLY A 163 -19.91 24.43 -4.34
CA GLY A 163 -19.63 24.47 -2.91
C GLY A 163 -18.12 24.59 -2.67
N ASP A 164 -17.59 23.74 -1.79
CA ASP A 164 -16.21 23.82 -1.29
C ASP A 164 -15.15 23.64 -2.39
N LEU A 165 -14.02 24.33 -2.24
CA LEU A 165 -12.84 24.13 -3.07
C LEU A 165 -12.11 22.86 -2.63
N LEU A 166 -12.04 21.85 -3.51
CA LEU A 166 -11.31 20.61 -3.28
C LEU A 166 -9.82 20.73 -3.61
N GLY A 167 -9.47 21.54 -4.62
CA GLY A 167 -8.07 21.74 -5.00
C GLY A 167 -7.85 22.83 -6.05
N SER A 168 -6.59 23.22 -6.24
CA SER A 168 -6.19 24.20 -7.27
C SER A 168 -4.79 23.93 -7.78
N GLY A 169 -4.60 23.98 -9.09
CA GLY A 169 -3.31 23.73 -9.74
C GLY A 169 -3.22 24.37 -11.13
N SER A 170 -2.25 23.92 -11.93
CA SER A 170 -2.01 24.39 -13.30
C SER A 170 -3.22 24.26 -14.23
N TYR A 171 -4.06 23.24 -14.02
CA TYR A 171 -5.24 22.95 -14.84
C TYR A 171 -6.52 23.66 -14.37
N GLY A 172 -6.43 24.54 -13.37
CA GLY A 172 -7.55 25.32 -12.84
C GLY A 172 -7.90 24.99 -11.38
N LYS A 173 -9.18 25.07 -11.04
CA LYS A 173 -9.71 24.83 -9.69
C LYS A 173 -10.77 23.73 -9.70
N VAL A 174 -10.65 22.77 -8.79
CA VAL A 174 -11.63 21.69 -8.61
C VAL A 174 -12.50 22.02 -7.40
N TYR A 175 -13.81 22.01 -7.62
CA TYR A 175 -14.83 22.28 -6.59
C TYR A 175 -15.68 21.04 -6.35
N LYS A 176 -16.14 20.85 -5.11
CA LYS A 176 -17.33 20.06 -4.84
C LYS A 176 -18.54 20.86 -5.32
N ALA A 177 -19.51 20.21 -5.94
CA ALA A 177 -20.76 20.84 -6.35
C ALA A 177 -21.94 19.87 -6.24
N LYS A 178 -23.15 20.40 -6.38
CA LYS A 178 -24.35 19.61 -6.69
C LYS A 178 -24.83 19.90 -8.11
N LEU A 179 -25.03 18.83 -8.88
CA LEU A 179 -25.69 18.83 -10.20
C LEU A 179 -26.90 17.91 -10.10
N TYR A 180 -28.10 18.41 -10.41
CA TYR A 180 -29.37 17.66 -10.27
C TYR A 180 -29.50 16.89 -8.94
N ALA A 181 -29.14 17.57 -7.83
CA ALA A 181 -29.04 17.07 -6.46
C ALA A 181 -27.96 16.00 -6.14
N LYS A 182 -27.31 15.40 -7.15
CA LYS A 182 -26.14 14.52 -6.99
C LYS A 182 -24.89 15.34 -6.66
N ASP A 183 -24.09 14.87 -5.71
CA ASP A 183 -22.76 15.42 -5.43
C ASP A 183 -21.78 15.03 -6.55
N VAL A 184 -21.07 16.02 -7.10
CA VAL A 184 -20.14 15.92 -8.24
C VAL A 184 -18.87 16.73 -7.99
N ALA A 185 -17.80 16.43 -8.75
CA ALA A 185 -16.61 17.26 -8.81
C ALA A 185 -16.61 18.12 -10.09
N VAL A 186 -16.20 19.38 -9.98
CA VAL A 186 -16.23 20.36 -11.07
C VAL A 186 -14.86 21.01 -11.23
N LYS A 187 -14.12 20.62 -12.27
CA LYS A 187 -12.83 21.20 -12.67
C LYS A 187 -13.09 22.43 -13.54
N LYS A 188 -13.03 23.63 -12.96
CA LYS A 188 -13.20 24.91 -13.64
C LYS A 188 -11.86 25.49 -14.09
N LEU A 189 -11.73 25.79 -15.37
CA LEU A 189 -10.53 26.41 -15.93
C LEU A 189 -10.46 27.89 -15.52
N THR A 190 -9.41 28.26 -14.79
CA THR A 190 -9.23 29.62 -14.27
C THR A 190 -8.11 30.38 -14.97
N THR A 191 -8.29 30.70 -16.25
CA THR A 191 -7.44 31.64 -16.98
C THR A 191 -8.20 32.95 -17.21
N LYS A 192 -7.57 34.09 -16.89
CA LYS A 192 -8.14 35.43 -17.20
C LYS A 192 -8.10 35.76 -18.69
N PHE A 193 -7.26 35.04 -19.43
CA PHE A 193 -7.17 35.05 -20.88
C PHE A 193 -7.19 33.59 -21.33
N LEU A 194 -8.30 33.15 -21.92
CA LEU A 194 -8.37 31.85 -22.59
C LEU A 194 -7.67 31.98 -23.94
N ASP A 195 -6.43 31.48 -24.02
CA ASP A 195 -5.76 31.35 -25.30
C ASP A 195 -6.28 30.12 -26.07
N GLU A 196 -6.05 30.12 -27.38
CA GLU A 196 -6.48 29.04 -28.27
C GLU A 196 -5.84 27.68 -27.90
N LYS A 197 -4.71 27.69 -27.18
CA LYS A 197 -4.05 26.48 -26.67
C LYS A 197 -4.81 25.88 -25.47
N ALA A 198 -5.24 26.69 -24.50
CA ALA A 198 -6.06 26.25 -23.38
C ALA A 198 -7.42 25.74 -23.84
N LEU A 199 -8.03 26.38 -24.84
CA LEU A 199 -9.27 25.91 -25.47
C LEU A 199 -9.10 24.55 -26.16
N ARG A 200 -8.01 24.35 -26.92
CA ARG A 200 -7.67 23.05 -27.50
C ARG A 200 -7.44 21.96 -26.44
N ALA A 201 -6.71 22.28 -25.37
CA ALA A 201 -6.46 21.33 -24.28
C ALA A 201 -7.76 20.91 -23.57
N PHE A 202 -8.66 21.86 -23.31
CA PHE A 202 -9.98 21.59 -22.74
C PHE A 202 -10.82 20.67 -23.63
N GLY A 203 -10.95 21.00 -24.92
CA GLY A 203 -11.72 20.19 -25.86
C GLY A 203 -11.18 18.77 -26.01
N HIS A 204 -9.84 18.61 -26.01
CA HIS A 204 -9.17 17.31 -26.08
C HIS A 204 -9.33 16.48 -24.79
N GLU A 205 -9.29 17.12 -23.61
CA GLU A 205 -9.57 16.42 -22.34
C GLU A 205 -11.03 15.94 -22.30
N VAL A 206 -11.99 16.76 -22.75
CA VAL A 206 -13.41 16.37 -22.84
C VAL A 206 -13.64 15.25 -23.86
N ASP A 207 -12.99 15.28 -25.03
CA ASP A 207 -13.11 14.24 -26.08
C ASP A 207 -12.57 12.87 -25.63
N ILE A 208 -11.43 12.84 -24.92
CA ILE A 208 -10.94 11.62 -24.28
C ILE A 208 -11.94 11.15 -23.20
N MET A 209 -12.32 12.03 -22.29
CA MET A 209 -13.13 11.65 -21.12
C MET A 209 -14.57 11.24 -21.47
N CYS A 210 -15.19 11.83 -22.50
CA CYS A 210 -16.57 11.50 -22.87
C CYS A 210 -16.71 10.07 -23.38
N ASN A 211 -15.64 9.48 -23.94
CA ASN A 211 -15.58 8.12 -24.46
C ASN A 211 -15.15 7.06 -23.41
N LEU A 212 -14.67 7.46 -22.22
CA LEU A 212 -14.18 6.52 -21.21
C LEU A 212 -15.27 6.05 -20.23
N ARG A 213 -15.52 4.73 -20.17
CA ARG A 213 -16.44 4.09 -19.22
C ARG A 213 -15.84 2.79 -18.68
N HIS A 214 -15.29 2.83 -17.48
CA HIS A 214 -14.73 1.67 -16.78
C HIS A 214 -14.80 1.90 -15.25
N PRO A 215 -15.06 0.89 -14.40
CA PRO A 215 -15.20 1.10 -12.95
C PRO A 215 -14.01 1.83 -12.30
N ASN A 216 -12.78 1.50 -12.71
CA ASN A 216 -11.55 2.12 -12.21
C ASN A 216 -11.07 3.33 -13.03
N VAL A 217 -11.95 4.00 -13.75
CA VAL A 217 -11.68 5.29 -14.43
C VAL A 217 -12.75 6.27 -14.00
N VAL A 218 -12.37 7.51 -13.66
CA VAL A 218 -13.32 8.52 -13.15
C VAL A 218 -14.37 8.84 -14.21
N LEU A 219 -15.64 8.64 -13.85
CA LEU A 219 -16.78 8.85 -14.72
C LEU A 219 -16.95 10.33 -15.06
N PHE A 220 -16.77 10.65 -16.33
CA PHE A 220 -17.23 11.89 -16.95
C PHE A 220 -18.76 11.96 -16.92
N MET A 221 -19.30 13.06 -16.41
CA MET A 221 -20.74 13.30 -16.31
C MET A 221 -21.23 14.42 -17.24
N GLY A 222 -20.34 15.33 -17.66
CA GLY A 222 -20.66 16.40 -18.59
C GLY A 222 -19.55 17.45 -18.65
N ALA A 223 -19.73 18.43 -19.54
CA ALA A 223 -18.89 19.61 -19.64
C ALA A 223 -19.76 20.87 -19.69
N CYS A 224 -19.15 22.04 -19.53
CA CYS A 224 -19.74 23.29 -19.99
C CYS A 224 -18.76 24.01 -20.90
N THR A 225 -19.21 24.40 -22.09
CA THR A 225 -18.47 25.17 -23.10
C THR A 225 -18.81 26.67 -23.07
N THR A 226 -19.74 27.09 -22.21
CA THR A 226 -20.13 28.50 -22.06
C THR A 226 -18.91 29.39 -21.75
N PRO A 227 -18.65 30.46 -22.54
CA PRO A 227 -17.53 31.37 -22.33
C PRO A 227 -17.45 31.92 -20.89
N GLY A 228 -16.25 31.90 -20.31
CA GLY A 228 -16.00 32.27 -18.91
C GLY A 228 -16.44 31.23 -17.86
N ASN A 229 -17.10 30.15 -18.28
CA ASN A 229 -17.60 29.08 -17.42
C ASN A 229 -17.15 27.68 -17.86
N LEU A 230 -16.01 27.56 -18.54
CA LEU A 230 -15.45 26.28 -18.97
C LEU A 230 -15.19 25.35 -17.78
N THR A 231 -15.94 24.24 -17.74
CA THR A 231 -15.85 23.23 -16.68
C THR A 231 -15.93 21.82 -17.23
N ILE A 232 -15.20 20.89 -16.61
CA ILE A 232 -15.42 19.44 -16.72
C ILE A 232 -16.10 18.98 -15.43
N ILE A 233 -17.16 18.18 -15.57
CA ILE A 233 -17.93 17.62 -14.44
C ILE A 233 -17.74 16.10 -14.41
N THR A 234 -17.36 15.58 -13.24
CA THR A 234 -17.17 14.14 -13.00
C THR A 234 -17.91 13.70 -11.75
N GLU A 235 -17.98 12.38 -11.53
CA GLU A 235 -18.33 11.85 -10.21
C GLU A 235 -17.42 12.43 -9.11
N LEU A 236 -17.95 12.56 -7.89
CA LEU A 236 -17.19 13.00 -6.73
C LEU A 236 -16.50 11.81 -6.05
N MET A 237 -15.17 11.85 -6.03
CA MET A 237 -14.33 10.89 -5.33
C MET A 237 -14.10 11.37 -3.89
N SER A 238 -14.95 10.91 -2.98
CA SER A 238 -15.18 11.49 -1.65
C SER A 238 -14.02 11.35 -0.67
N LYS A 239 -13.12 10.37 -0.84
CA LYS A 239 -11.96 10.16 0.04
C LYS A 239 -10.67 10.85 -0.46
N GLY A 240 -10.77 11.70 -1.50
CA GLY A 240 -9.63 12.42 -2.06
C GLY A 240 -8.71 11.51 -2.90
N SER A 241 -7.42 11.83 -2.94
CA SER A 241 -6.41 11.06 -3.66
C SER A 241 -5.69 10.04 -2.79
N VAL A 242 -5.07 9.03 -3.43
CA VAL A 242 -4.19 8.08 -2.75
C VAL A 242 -3.01 8.80 -2.08
N THR A 243 -2.49 9.89 -2.66
CA THR A 243 -1.46 10.72 -2.02
C THR A 243 -1.95 11.35 -0.71
N ASP A 244 -3.21 11.80 -0.63
CA ASP A 244 -3.77 12.38 0.59
C ASP A 244 -3.90 11.30 1.68
N LEU A 245 -4.45 10.14 1.32
CA LEU A 245 -4.68 9.00 2.21
C LEU A 245 -3.37 8.33 2.70
N LEU A 246 -2.27 8.44 1.94
CA LEU A 246 -0.93 8.01 2.38
C LEU A 246 -0.25 9.03 3.31
N ARG A 247 -0.65 10.31 3.26
CA ARG A 247 -0.07 11.40 4.07
C ARG A 247 -0.87 11.72 5.35
N ASP A 248 -2.12 11.29 5.43
CA ASP A 248 -2.93 11.36 6.65
C ASP A 248 -2.37 10.44 7.75
N LYS A 249 -1.87 11.04 8.83
CA LYS A 249 -1.31 10.34 9.99
C LYS A 249 -2.36 9.75 10.93
N SER A 250 -3.64 10.14 10.79
CA SER A 250 -4.74 9.55 11.56
C SER A 250 -5.23 8.23 10.94
N LEU A 251 -5.07 8.08 9.62
CA LEU A 251 -5.43 6.88 8.88
C LEU A 251 -4.30 5.84 8.87
N LYS A 252 -4.65 4.57 9.05
CA LYS A 252 -3.71 3.43 8.95
C LYS A 252 -4.09 2.51 7.79
N LEU A 253 -3.82 2.94 6.55
CA LEU A 253 -3.97 2.11 5.35
C LEU A 253 -3.15 0.82 5.47
N SER A 254 -3.85 -0.33 5.49
CA SER A 254 -3.20 -1.65 5.53
C SER A 254 -2.45 -1.94 4.22
N PHE A 255 -1.38 -2.74 4.28
CA PHE A 255 -0.59 -3.08 3.09
C PHE A 255 -1.46 -3.74 2.00
N LYS A 256 -2.34 -4.64 2.39
CA LYS A 256 -3.39 -5.27 1.56
C LYS A 256 -4.25 -4.23 0.83
N GLN A 257 -4.76 -3.23 1.54
CA GLN A 257 -5.59 -2.16 0.96
C GLN A 257 -4.80 -1.34 -0.08
N ARG A 258 -3.52 -1.05 0.18
CA ARG A 258 -2.62 -0.41 -0.78
C ARG A 258 -2.35 -1.28 -2.02
N MET A 259 -2.35 -2.59 -1.89
CA MET A 259 -2.26 -3.51 -3.04
C MET A 259 -3.58 -3.61 -3.82
N SER A 260 -4.73 -3.41 -3.17
CA SER A 260 -6.01 -3.19 -3.88
C SER A 260 -5.96 -1.90 -4.70
N PHE A 261 -5.50 -0.79 -4.12
CA PHE A 261 -5.31 0.47 -4.83
C PHE A 261 -4.40 0.32 -6.06
N ALA A 262 -3.31 -0.45 -5.94
CA ALA A 262 -2.43 -0.78 -7.07
C ALA A 262 -3.13 -1.59 -8.17
N ARG A 263 -3.88 -2.63 -7.79
CA ARG A 263 -4.66 -3.48 -8.71
C ARG A 263 -5.71 -2.68 -9.47
N ASP A 264 -6.43 -1.82 -8.77
CA ASP A 264 -7.51 -1.00 -9.31
C ASP A 264 -6.97 0.06 -10.29
N ALA A 265 -5.87 0.73 -9.93
CA ALA A 265 -5.15 1.59 -10.85
C ALA A 265 -4.65 0.83 -12.10
N ALA A 266 -4.14 -0.40 -11.93
CA ALA A 266 -3.75 -1.26 -13.05
C ALA A 266 -4.93 -1.67 -13.94
N LEU A 267 -6.12 -1.93 -13.38
CA LEU A 267 -7.34 -2.19 -14.16
C LEU A 267 -7.76 -0.95 -14.97
N GLY A 268 -7.77 0.23 -14.33
CA GLY A 268 -8.10 1.49 -15.00
C GLY A 268 -7.14 1.82 -16.14
N MET A 269 -5.83 1.67 -15.91
CA MET A 269 -4.82 1.88 -16.95
C MET A 269 -4.85 0.80 -18.04
N ASN A 270 -5.14 -0.46 -17.71
CA ASN A 270 -5.30 -1.51 -18.71
C ASN A 270 -6.45 -1.19 -19.69
N TRP A 271 -7.54 -0.59 -19.20
CA TRP A 271 -8.63 -0.13 -20.06
C TRP A 271 -8.17 0.95 -21.04
N LEU A 272 -7.36 1.92 -20.60
CA LEU A 272 -6.81 2.96 -21.48
C LEU A 272 -5.86 2.38 -22.54
N HIS A 273 -4.97 1.47 -22.14
CA HIS A 273 -3.97 0.86 -23.02
C HIS A 273 -4.58 -0.13 -24.04
N ASN A 274 -5.76 -0.69 -23.75
CA ASN A 274 -6.52 -1.55 -24.68
C ASN A 274 -7.66 -0.80 -25.41
N ALA A 275 -7.73 0.53 -25.30
CA ALA A 275 -8.57 1.33 -26.19
C ALA A 275 -8.08 1.18 -27.64
N SER A 276 -8.96 1.45 -28.61
CA SER A 276 -8.63 1.36 -30.04
C SER A 276 -8.97 2.67 -30.76
N PRO A 277 -7.96 3.49 -31.13
CA PRO A 277 -6.54 3.39 -30.77
C PRO A 277 -6.25 3.57 -29.26
N PRO A 278 -5.08 3.11 -28.74
CA PRO A 278 -4.73 3.19 -27.32
C PRO A 278 -4.64 4.60 -26.76
N ILE A 279 -4.89 4.76 -25.45
CA ILE A 279 -4.80 6.03 -24.74
C ILE A 279 -3.67 5.96 -23.70
N LEU A 280 -2.72 6.89 -23.77
CA LEU A 280 -1.68 7.07 -22.74
C LEU A 280 -2.12 8.13 -21.74
N HIS A 281 -1.77 7.96 -20.47
CA HIS A 281 -2.13 8.89 -19.39
C HIS A 281 -1.08 10.02 -19.21
N LEU A 282 0.21 9.68 -19.31
CA LEU A 282 1.38 10.57 -19.25
C LEU A 282 1.60 11.37 -17.95
N ASP A 283 0.67 11.34 -16.99
CA ASP A 283 0.84 11.88 -15.63
C ASP A 283 0.27 10.95 -14.55
N LEU A 284 0.57 9.65 -14.66
CA LEU A 284 0.13 8.63 -13.70
C LEU A 284 0.94 8.73 -12.39
N LYS A 285 0.25 9.06 -11.29
CA LYS A 285 0.81 9.30 -9.95
C LYS A 285 -0.28 9.15 -8.89
N CYS A 286 0.06 8.95 -7.61
CA CYS A 286 -0.95 8.72 -6.55
C CYS A 286 -1.90 9.91 -6.30
N SER A 287 -1.55 11.14 -6.70
CA SER A 287 -2.45 12.30 -6.64
C SER A 287 -3.50 12.32 -7.77
N ASN A 288 -3.24 11.56 -8.85
CA ASN A 288 -4.17 11.34 -9.97
C ASN A 288 -4.90 9.97 -9.86
N LEU A 289 -4.75 9.29 -8.71
CA LEU A 289 -5.53 8.12 -8.32
C LEU A 289 -6.49 8.55 -7.21
N LEU A 290 -7.79 8.56 -7.49
CA LEU A 290 -8.82 9.06 -6.57
C LEU A 290 -9.64 7.92 -5.97
N VAL A 291 -10.17 8.11 -4.76
CA VAL A 291 -10.81 7.03 -3.97
C VAL A 291 -12.25 7.39 -3.62
N ASN A 292 -13.19 6.46 -3.88
CA ASN A 292 -14.62 6.62 -3.58
C ASN A 292 -14.96 6.12 -2.16
N ASP A 293 -16.26 6.13 -1.80
CA ASP A 293 -16.66 5.74 -0.45
C ASP A 293 -16.45 4.27 -0.11
N ASP A 294 -16.48 3.42 -1.13
CA ASP A 294 -16.30 1.97 -1.06
C ASP A 294 -14.81 1.54 -1.08
N TRP A 295 -13.88 2.52 -1.09
CA TRP A 295 -12.42 2.36 -1.18
C TRP A 295 -11.87 1.84 -2.52
N GLU A 296 -12.65 1.90 -3.59
CA GLU A 296 -12.18 1.62 -4.95
C GLU A 296 -11.32 2.79 -5.47
N VAL A 297 -10.23 2.49 -6.19
CA VAL A 297 -9.42 3.50 -6.88
C VAL A 297 -9.91 3.70 -8.32
N LYS A 298 -9.92 4.97 -8.75
CA LYS A 298 -10.14 5.37 -10.15
C LYS A 298 -9.05 6.31 -10.66
N VAL A 299 -8.63 6.09 -11.91
CA VAL A 299 -7.67 6.94 -12.64
C VAL A 299 -8.33 8.25 -13.06
N ALA A 300 -7.64 9.39 -12.88
CA ALA A 300 -8.16 10.75 -13.04
C ALA A 300 -7.14 11.75 -13.60
N ASP A 301 -7.63 12.93 -14.01
CA ASP A 301 -6.87 14.06 -14.60
C ASP A 301 -6.25 13.78 -15.98
N PHE A 302 -7.11 13.64 -16.98
CA PHE A 302 -6.74 13.36 -18.39
C PHE A 302 -6.17 14.57 -19.15
N GLY A 303 -5.87 15.69 -18.48
CA GLY A 303 -5.39 16.93 -19.09
C GLY A 303 -4.01 16.85 -19.79
N LEU A 304 -3.33 15.71 -19.69
CA LEU A 304 -2.09 15.39 -20.41
C LEU A 304 -2.18 14.10 -21.25
N ALA A 305 -3.33 13.41 -21.24
CA ALA A 305 -3.51 12.15 -21.94
C ALA A 305 -3.39 12.33 -23.46
N LYS A 306 -3.06 11.25 -24.19
CA LYS A 306 -2.93 11.26 -25.67
C LYS A 306 -3.49 9.99 -26.29
N ILE A 307 -4.02 10.13 -27.50
CA ILE A 307 -4.49 9.02 -28.34
C ILE A 307 -3.34 8.57 -29.26
N ASN A 308 -2.92 7.31 -29.13
CA ASN A 308 -1.76 6.74 -29.82
C ASN A 308 -2.11 6.08 -31.17
N ALA A 309 -2.59 6.89 -32.11
CA ALA A 309 -2.82 6.44 -33.49
C ALA A 309 -1.51 6.20 -34.29
N SER A 310 -0.36 6.69 -33.79
CA SER A 310 0.94 6.67 -34.49
C SER A 310 1.95 5.65 -33.97
N GLY A 311 1.63 4.91 -32.90
CA GLY A 311 2.55 4.01 -32.21
C GLY A 311 3.51 4.72 -31.25
N THR A 312 4.11 5.85 -31.65
CA THR A 312 5.01 6.64 -30.79
C THR A 312 4.60 8.11 -30.66
N HIS A 313 5.07 8.73 -29.57
CA HIS A 313 4.89 10.14 -29.22
C HIS A 313 6.21 10.78 -28.74
N ARG A 314 6.30 12.12 -28.74
CA ARG A 314 7.45 12.90 -28.24
C ARG A 314 7.03 14.02 -27.28
N GLY A 315 8.02 14.57 -26.56
CA GLY A 315 7.86 15.72 -25.64
C GLY A 315 7.73 15.33 -24.17
N LEU A 316 8.17 16.21 -23.26
CA LEU A 316 8.10 16.00 -21.81
C LEU A 316 6.70 16.32 -21.29
N HIS A 317 6.09 15.39 -20.54
CA HIS A 317 4.76 15.54 -19.95
C HIS A 317 4.73 14.96 -18.52
N GLY A 318 3.77 15.40 -17.73
CA GLY A 318 3.54 14.90 -16.38
C GLY A 318 4.49 15.45 -15.33
N SER A 319 4.53 14.76 -14.20
CA SER A 319 5.21 15.18 -12.97
C SER A 319 6.66 14.62 -12.95
N PRO A 320 7.72 15.45 -12.90
CA PRO A 320 9.10 15.03 -13.21
C PRO A 320 9.61 13.74 -12.55
N ILE A 321 9.36 13.53 -11.26
CA ILE A 321 9.82 12.33 -10.52
C ILE A 321 9.14 11.02 -10.95
N TYR A 322 8.06 11.10 -11.75
CA TYR A 322 7.36 9.96 -12.34
C TYR A 322 7.73 9.72 -13.81
N MET A 323 8.40 10.67 -14.49
CA MET A 323 8.72 10.58 -15.92
C MET A 323 9.72 9.44 -16.21
N SER A 324 9.52 8.76 -17.34
CA SER A 324 10.41 7.71 -17.84
C SER A 324 11.75 8.26 -18.37
N PRO A 325 12.83 7.46 -18.41
CA PRO A 325 14.14 7.90 -18.91
C PRO A 325 14.10 8.38 -20.37
N GLU A 326 13.32 7.71 -21.23
CA GLU A 326 13.13 8.10 -22.62
C GLU A 326 12.35 9.41 -22.77
N MET A 327 11.34 9.67 -21.93
CA MET A 327 10.63 10.94 -21.90
C MET A 327 11.53 12.08 -21.38
N LEU A 328 12.30 11.83 -20.32
CA LEU A 328 13.28 12.79 -19.77
C LEU A 328 14.39 13.16 -20.78
N LEU A 329 14.71 12.26 -21.71
CA LEU A 329 15.60 12.51 -22.85
C LEU A 329 14.92 13.20 -24.05
N GLY A 330 13.59 13.34 -24.05
CA GLY A 330 12.84 13.86 -25.20
C GLY A 330 12.81 12.92 -26.42
N LEU A 331 13.04 11.62 -26.19
CA LEU A 331 12.96 10.59 -27.23
C LEU A 331 11.50 10.28 -27.60
N GLU A 332 11.33 9.28 -28.47
CA GLU A 332 10.03 8.64 -28.69
C GLU A 332 9.68 7.68 -27.54
N TYR A 333 8.40 7.68 -27.18
CA TYR A 333 7.81 6.81 -26.17
C TYR A 333 6.44 6.30 -26.59
N ASP A 334 6.03 5.22 -25.93
CA ASP A 334 4.83 4.43 -26.11
C ASP A 334 4.11 4.27 -24.75
N GLU A 335 3.15 3.35 -24.65
CA GLU A 335 2.40 3.08 -23.41
C GLU A 335 3.28 2.57 -22.26
N LYS A 336 4.50 2.11 -22.53
CA LYS A 336 5.45 1.67 -21.49
C LYS A 336 5.99 2.82 -20.64
N THR A 337 5.79 4.09 -21.04
CA THR A 337 6.03 5.23 -20.13
C THR A 337 5.05 5.23 -18.96
N ASP A 338 3.77 4.93 -19.17
CA ASP A 338 2.81 4.83 -18.04
C ASP A 338 3.17 3.66 -17.11
N ILE A 339 3.73 2.55 -17.65
CA ILE A 339 4.22 1.43 -16.83
C ILE A 339 5.39 1.89 -15.93
N TYR A 340 6.30 2.73 -16.43
CA TYR A 340 7.37 3.30 -15.61
C TYR A 340 6.81 4.17 -14.47
N SER A 341 5.87 5.06 -14.79
CA SER A 341 5.16 5.89 -13.81
C SER A 341 4.40 5.04 -12.78
N PHE A 342 3.80 3.92 -13.20
CA PHE A 342 3.19 2.94 -12.30
C PHE A 342 4.21 2.26 -11.37
N GLY A 343 5.45 2.03 -11.82
CA GLY A 343 6.55 1.58 -10.96
C GLY A 343 6.83 2.54 -9.80
N MET A 344 6.71 3.85 -10.04
CA MET A 344 6.83 4.88 -9.00
C MET A 344 5.60 4.94 -8.08
N VAL A 345 4.38 4.74 -8.61
CA VAL A 345 3.15 4.57 -7.81
C VAL A 345 3.25 3.34 -6.88
N LEU A 346 3.74 2.21 -7.39
CA LEU A 346 3.97 1.00 -6.58
C LEU A 346 5.00 1.24 -5.46
N TYR A 347 6.02 2.08 -5.70
CA TYR A 347 6.97 2.49 -4.67
C TYR A 347 6.32 3.37 -3.59
N GLU A 348 5.54 4.39 -3.96
CA GLU A 348 4.85 5.28 -3.00
C GLU A 348 3.82 4.49 -2.17
N LEU A 349 3.09 3.56 -2.79
CA LEU A 349 2.21 2.63 -2.07
C LEU A 349 2.97 1.70 -1.11
N ALA A 350 4.09 1.12 -1.54
CA ALA A 350 4.90 0.21 -0.72
C ALA A 350 5.52 0.88 0.52
N THR A 351 5.92 2.15 0.39
CA THR A 351 6.67 2.89 1.42
C THR A 351 5.81 3.86 2.22
N GLY A 352 4.75 4.42 1.62
CA GLY A 352 4.10 5.63 2.11
C GLY A 352 4.90 6.91 1.83
N GLU A 353 5.96 6.84 1.01
CA GLU A 353 6.90 7.93 0.78
C GLU A 353 7.07 8.29 -0.70
N GLU A 354 7.15 9.59 -0.96
CA GLU A 354 7.24 10.17 -2.30
C GLU A 354 8.52 9.71 -3.04
N PRO A 355 8.46 9.37 -4.34
CA PRO A 355 9.65 9.00 -5.12
C PRO A 355 10.71 10.12 -5.09
N PHE A 356 11.95 9.77 -4.73
CA PHE A 356 13.08 10.72 -4.64
C PHE A 356 12.85 11.92 -3.68
N LYS A 357 12.03 11.76 -2.63
CA LYS A 357 11.67 12.80 -1.65
C LYS A 357 12.89 13.58 -1.13
N ASN A 358 12.96 14.86 -1.48
CA ASN A 358 14.05 15.81 -1.15
C ASN A 358 15.45 15.44 -1.72
N GLU A 359 15.58 14.46 -2.61
CA GLU A 359 16.88 14.05 -3.18
C GLU A 359 17.39 15.02 -4.26
N PHE A 360 16.49 15.68 -5.00
CA PHE A 360 16.84 16.56 -6.12
C PHE A 360 16.21 17.95 -6.02
N SER A 361 17.03 18.99 -6.22
CA SER A 361 16.62 20.41 -6.23
C SER A 361 16.38 20.98 -7.63
N SER A 362 16.64 20.21 -8.69
CA SER A 362 16.42 20.64 -10.09
C SER A 362 16.06 19.48 -11.01
N LEU A 363 15.40 19.79 -12.13
CA LEU A 363 15.12 18.83 -13.20
C LEU A 363 16.42 18.24 -13.79
N GLN A 364 17.49 19.05 -13.93
CA GLN A 364 18.75 18.55 -14.49
C GLN A 364 19.44 17.53 -13.56
N SER A 365 19.39 17.74 -12.23
CA SER A 365 19.92 16.76 -11.28
C SER A 365 19.13 15.44 -11.31
N LEU A 366 17.80 15.50 -11.50
CA LEU A 366 16.96 14.32 -11.66
C LEU A 366 17.24 13.57 -12.98
N ILE A 367 17.40 14.31 -14.09
CA ILE A 367 17.80 13.73 -15.39
C ILE A 367 19.17 13.04 -15.26
N ASP A 368 20.15 13.70 -14.64
CA ASP A 368 21.49 13.14 -14.48
C ASP A 368 21.49 11.89 -13.59
N ALA A 369 20.66 11.85 -12.55
CA ALA A 369 20.42 10.69 -11.72
C ALA A 369 19.76 9.53 -12.49
N VAL A 370 18.54 9.73 -12.97
CA VAL A 370 17.69 8.69 -13.57
C VAL A 370 18.27 8.17 -14.88
N VAL A 371 18.82 9.06 -15.72
CA VAL A 371 19.25 8.72 -17.08
C VAL A 371 20.73 8.37 -17.16
N LYS A 372 21.63 9.18 -16.59
CA LYS A 372 23.09 8.99 -16.78
C LYS A 372 23.68 7.97 -15.80
N LYS A 373 23.19 7.93 -14.56
CA LYS A 373 23.66 7.00 -13.52
C LYS A 373 22.74 5.80 -13.29
N ASN A 374 21.53 5.83 -13.85
CA ASN A 374 20.46 4.85 -13.62
C ASN A 374 19.98 4.75 -12.15
N GLU A 375 20.00 5.87 -11.42
CA GLU A 375 19.47 5.92 -10.04
C GLU A 375 17.94 5.69 -10.02
N ARG A 376 17.45 5.12 -8.90
CA ARG A 376 16.03 4.80 -8.62
C ARG A 376 15.76 4.93 -7.11
N PRO A 377 14.50 5.15 -6.67
CA PRO A 377 14.16 5.22 -5.26
C PRO A 377 14.55 3.95 -4.49
N LYS A 378 15.05 4.12 -3.26
CA LYS A 378 15.59 3.00 -2.46
C LYS A 378 14.48 2.15 -1.83
N ILE A 379 14.09 1.07 -2.50
CA ILE A 379 13.13 0.08 -1.95
C ILE A 379 13.66 -0.47 -0.60
N PRO A 380 12.89 -0.35 0.52
CA PRO A 380 13.29 -0.89 1.81
C PRO A 380 13.37 -2.42 1.84
N ALA A 381 14.23 -2.98 2.70
CA ALA A 381 14.35 -4.43 2.89
C ALA A 381 13.11 -5.09 3.51
N THR A 382 12.17 -4.29 4.05
CA THR A 382 10.86 -4.73 4.54
C THR A 382 9.80 -4.88 3.45
N CYS A 383 10.08 -4.44 2.21
CA CYS A 383 9.16 -4.59 1.09
C CYS A 383 9.13 -6.07 0.62
N PRO A 384 7.94 -6.70 0.46
CA PRO A 384 7.83 -8.09 -0.01
C PRO A 384 8.60 -8.33 -1.31
N VAL A 385 9.30 -9.47 -1.40
CA VAL A 385 10.26 -9.75 -2.48
C VAL A 385 9.59 -9.69 -3.85
N ARG A 386 8.34 -10.17 -3.99
CA ARG A 386 7.59 -10.09 -5.25
C ARG A 386 7.21 -8.65 -5.63
N LEU A 387 6.85 -7.79 -4.67
CA LEU A 387 6.58 -6.37 -4.93
C LEU A 387 7.85 -5.63 -5.31
N ALA A 388 8.95 -5.89 -4.59
CA ALA A 388 10.25 -5.33 -4.91
C ALA A 388 10.79 -5.81 -6.27
N LYS A 389 10.36 -6.98 -6.78
CA LYS A 389 10.61 -7.41 -8.17
C LYS A 389 9.70 -6.67 -9.15
N LEU A 390 8.40 -6.56 -8.87
CA LEU A 390 7.42 -5.88 -9.73
C LEU A 390 7.74 -4.39 -9.94
N ILE A 391 8.09 -3.67 -8.88
CA ILE A 391 8.55 -2.27 -8.96
C ILE A 391 9.75 -2.16 -9.92
N ARG A 392 10.73 -3.07 -9.79
CA ARG A 392 11.95 -3.06 -10.61
C ARG A 392 11.69 -3.38 -12.08
N SER A 393 10.76 -4.29 -12.41
CA SER A 393 10.39 -4.57 -13.80
C SER A 393 9.55 -3.44 -14.41
N CYS A 394 8.71 -2.76 -13.62
CA CYS A 394 7.95 -1.60 -14.10
C CYS A 394 8.87 -0.42 -14.46
N TRP A 395 9.88 -0.11 -13.64
CA TRP A 395 10.78 1.03 -13.86
C TRP A 395 12.10 0.70 -14.62
N ASP A 396 12.16 -0.42 -15.37
CA ASP A 396 13.35 -0.78 -16.16
C ASP A 396 13.67 0.32 -17.19
N THR A 397 14.95 0.57 -17.42
CA THR A 397 15.43 1.58 -18.38
C THR A 397 15.09 1.21 -19.83
N VAL A 398 14.88 -0.07 -20.13
CA VAL A 398 14.48 -0.56 -21.46
C VAL A 398 12.96 -0.75 -21.51
N PRO A 399 12.19 0.05 -22.29
CA PRO A 399 10.73 0.00 -22.32
C PRO A 399 10.14 -1.38 -22.65
N SER A 400 10.79 -2.14 -23.54
CA SER A 400 10.34 -3.49 -23.93
C SER A 400 10.41 -4.52 -22.81
N LYS A 401 11.23 -4.31 -21.76
CA LYS A 401 11.29 -5.19 -20.58
C LYS A 401 10.17 -4.92 -19.57
N ARG A 402 9.47 -3.78 -19.68
CA ARG A 402 8.40 -3.41 -18.76
C ARG A 402 7.15 -4.23 -19.10
N PRO A 403 6.57 -4.98 -18.13
CA PRO A 403 5.38 -5.80 -18.37
C PRO A 403 4.16 -4.91 -18.67
N ALA A 404 3.22 -5.38 -19.50
CA ALA A 404 1.96 -4.68 -19.71
C ALA A 404 1.02 -4.87 -18.50
N PHE A 405 0.04 -3.99 -18.31
CA PHE A 405 -0.94 -4.13 -17.23
C PHE A 405 -1.70 -5.46 -17.31
N VAL A 406 -2.03 -5.93 -18.51
CA VAL A 406 -2.67 -7.24 -18.74
C VAL A 406 -1.84 -8.41 -18.19
N ASP A 407 -0.51 -8.34 -18.26
CA ASP A 407 0.39 -9.37 -17.70
C ASP A 407 0.34 -9.37 -16.17
N MET A 408 0.36 -8.18 -15.56
CA MET A 408 0.29 -8.02 -14.10
C MET A 408 -1.04 -8.53 -13.52
N LEU A 409 -2.14 -8.22 -14.21
CA LEU A 409 -3.48 -8.64 -13.86
C LEU A 409 -3.67 -10.16 -14.05
N SER A 410 -3.31 -10.69 -15.24
CA SER A 410 -3.48 -12.12 -15.56
C SER A 410 -2.60 -13.02 -14.67
N SER A 411 -1.37 -12.59 -14.35
CA SER A 411 -0.50 -13.30 -13.41
C SER A 411 -0.96 -13.20 -11.95
N ASN A 412 -2.02 -12.43 -11.66
CA ASN A 412 -2.58 -12.18 -10.33
C ASN A 412 -1.54 -11.65 -9.33
N VAL A 413 -0.62 -10.78 -9.79
CA VAL A 413 0.56 -10.39 -9.01
C VAL A 413 0.20 -9.65 -7.71
N PHE A 414 -0.84 -8.81 -7.71
CA PHE A 414 -1.26 -8.04 -6.54
C PHE A 414 -1.81 -8.92 -5.40
N TYR A 415 -2.55 -9.99 -5.76
CA TYR A 415 -2.99 -11.00 -4.79
C TYR A 415 -1.78 -11.78 -4.25
N LYS A 416 -0.87 -12.23 -5.11
CA LYS A 416 0.37 -12.95 -4.70
C LYS A 416 1.28 -12.10 -3.81
N VAL A 417 1.35 -10.79 -4.02
CA VAL A 417 2.08 -9.84 -3.16
C VAL A 417 1.40 -9.65 -1.81
N SER A 418 0.07 -9.50 -1.79
CA SER A 418 -0.71 -9.39 -0.55
C SER A 418 -0.60 -10.66 0.28
N LEU A 419 -0.62 -11.81 -0.39
CA LEU A 419 -0.47 -13.14 0.19
C LEU A 419 0.91 -13.35 0.85
N GLU A 420 2.00 -13.01 0.16
CA GLU A 420 3.37 -13.05 0.74
C GLU A 420 3.57 -12.10 1.93
N ALA A 421 2.79 -11.00 2.00
CA ALA A 421 2.85 -10.07 3.13
C ALA A 421 2.12 -10.60 4.37
N THR A 422 1.09 -11.44 4.19
CA THR A 422 0.29 -12.04 5.27
C THR A 422 0.83 -13.41 5.69
N LEU A 423 1.02 -14.34 4.75
CA LEU A 423 1.59 -15.67 5.01
C LEU A 423 3.09 -15.68 4.72
N ARG A 424 3.89 -15.50 5.78
CA ARG A 424 5.37 -15.58 5.72
C ARG A 424 5.89 -17.00 5.56
N ASP A 425 5.12 -18.00 5.99
CA ASP A 425 5.45 -19.41 5.78
C ASP A 425 5.26 -19.77 4.30
N LYS A 426 6.30 -20.35 3.70
CA LYS A 426 6.34 -20.65 2.26
C LYS A 426 5.35 -21.74 1.85
N ARG A 427 5.11 -22.75 2.68
CA ARG A 427 4.18 -23.85 2.36
C ARG A 427 2.74 -23.41 2.54
N ALA A 428 2.44 -22.66 3.61
CA ALA A 428 1.14 -22.03 3.80
C ALA A 428 0.80 -21.05 2.67
N CYS A 429 1.77 -20.20 2.27
CA CYS A 429 1.62 -19.31 1.13
C CYS A 429 1.38 -20.07 -0.19
N ALA A 430 2.03 -21.22 -0.40
CA ALA A 430 1.83 -22.04 -1.60
C ALA A 430 0.45 -22.71 -1.62
N LEU A 431 0.02 -23.33 -0.52
CA LEU A 431 -1.33 -23.89 -0.34
C LEU A 431 -2.40 -22.84 -0.67
N TRP A 432 -2.33 -21.68 -0.03
CA TRP A 432 -3.34 -20.64 -0.21
C TRP A 432 -3.27 -20.01 -1.61
N ALA A 433 -2.09 -19.95 -2.25
CA ALA A 433 -1.94 -19.51 -3.64
C ALA A 433 -2.49 -20.51 -4.66
N GLN A 434 -2.51 -21.81 -4.34
CA GLN A 434 -2.99 -22.87 -5.22
C GLN A 434 -4.52 -23.01 -5.17
N TYR A 435 -5.11 -22.99 -3.97
CA TYR A 435 -6.55 -23.24 -3.80
C TYR A 435 -7.38 -21.95 -3.64
N PHE A 436 -6.82 -20.88 -3.07
CA PHE A 436 -7.59 -19.76 -2.49
C PHE A 436 -7.05 -18.36 -2.84
N LEU A 437 -6.31 -18.20 -3.95
CA LEU A 437 -5.51 -16.99 -4.22
C LEU A 437 -6.27 -15.65 -4.13
N THR A 438 -7.56 -15.63 -4.49
CA THR A 438 -8.42 -14.45 -4.47
C THR A 438 -9.38 -14.40 -3.26
N ARG A 439 -9.29 -15.39 -2.35
CA ARG A 439 -10.20 -15.55 -1.21
C ARG A 439 -9.49 -15.29 0.10
N GLU A 440 -10.05 -14.37 0.88
CA GLU A 440 -9.57 -14.02 2.22
C GLU A 440 -10.10 -14.99 3.28
N THR A 441 -11.29 -15.52 3.04
CA THR A 441 -11.99 -16.49 3.89
C THR A 441 -12.56 -17.65 3.07
N VAL A 442 -12.51 -18.82 3.67
CA VAL A 442 -13.03 -20.09 3.14
C VAL A 442 -13.79 -20.83 4.24
N THR A 443 -14.68 -21.74 3.90
CA THR A 443 -15.27 -22.64 4.91
C THR A 443 -14.21 -23.61 5.43
N TRP A 444 -14.40 -24.13 6.64
CA TRP A 444 -13.53 -25.18 7.18
C TRP A 444 -13.42 -26.38 6.24
N ASN A 445 -14.52 -26.85 5.67
CA ASN A 445 -14.51 -28.00 4.74
C ASN A 445 -13.65 -27.75 3.50
N GLU A 446 -13.71 -26.55 2.92
CA GLU A 446 -12.83 -26.15 1.81
C GLU A 446 -11.36 -26.13 2.23
N PHE A 447 -11.06 -25.50 3.39
CA PHE A 447 -9.70 -25.44 3.93
C PHE A 447 -9.13 -26.82 4.24
N GLN A 448 -9.91 -27.68 4.91
CA GLN A 448 -9.53 -29.04 5.29
C GLN A 448 -9.19 -29.86 4.04
N GLN A 449 -10.05 -29.85 3.03
CA GLN A 449 -9.81 -30.56 1.76
C GLN A 449 -8.51 -30.07 1.08
N ALA A 450 -8.34 -28.75 0.94
CA ALA A 450 -7.13 -28.18 0.35
C ALA A 450 -5.86 -28.51 1.15
N PHE A 451 -5.95 -28.52 2.48
CA PHE A 451 -4.84 -28.86 3.38
C PHE A 451 -4.50 -30.35 3.30
N THR A 452 -5.48 -31.24 3.26
CA THR A 452 -5.23 -32.68 3.10
C THR A 452 -4.67 -33.02 1.73
N ASP A 453 -5.15 -32.38 0.68
CA ASP A 453 -4.68 -32.62 -0.69
C ASP A 453 -3.26 -32.07 -0.91
N PHE A 454 -3.01 -30.80 -0.54
CA PHE A 454 -1.70 -30.16 -0.71
C PHE A 454 -0.57 -30.87 0.06
N PHE A 455 -0.91 -31.51 1.17
CA PHE A 455 0.05 -32.24 2.01
C PHE A 455 -0.04 -33.77 1.92
N ASN A 456 -0.89 -34.33 1.05
CA ASN A 456 -1.13 -35.77 0.89
C ASN A 456 -1.46 -36.48 2.23
N ILE A 457 -2.26 -35.84 3.08
CA ILE A 457 -2.71 -36.38 4.37
C ILE A 457 -3.88 -37.32 4.12
N LYS A 458 -3.69 -38.61 4.38
CA LYS A 458 -4.72 -39.65 4.22
C LYS A 458 -5.77 -39.59 5.34
N ALA A 459 -6.62 -38.56 5.32
CA ALA A 459 -7.59 -38.20 6.35
C ALA A 459 -8.80 -39.17 6.50
N ARG A 460 -8.59 -40.48 6.35
CA ARG A 460 -9.62 -41.53 6.43
C ARG A 460 -9.65 -42.33 7.75
N ASN A 461 -8.74 -42.08 8.70
CA ASN A 461 -8.73 -42.81 9.99
C ASN A 461 -8.25 -41.94 11.18
N GLY A 462 -9.14 -41.76 12.16
CA GLY A 462 -8.80 -41.49 13.56
C GLY A 462 -7.85 -40.31 13.83
N ALA A 463 -6.59 -40.62 14.13
CA ALA A 463 -5.64 -39.67 14.74
C ALA A 463 -5.50 -38.34 13.98
N ASP A 464 -5.29 -38.37 12.66
CA ASP A 464 -5.13 -37.15 11.88
C ASP A 464 -6.43 -36.37 11.67
N ALA A 465 -7.60 -37.03 11.75
CA ALA A 465 -8.89 -36.34 11.76
C ALA A 465 -9.07 -35.54 13.07
N ASN A 466 -8.79 -36.17 14.22
CA ASN A 466 -8.81 -35.49 15.52
C ASN A 466 -7.79 -34.33 15.58
N ARG A 467 -6.61 -34.49 14.96
CA ARG A 467 -5.56 -33.45 14.91
C ARG A 467 -5.94 -32.29 13.98
N LEU A 468 -6.63 -32.55 12.87
CA LEU A 468 -7.19 -31.49 12.02
C LEU A 468 -8.31 -30.70 12.74
N GLU A 469 -9.13 -31.34 13.58
CA GLU A 469 -10.12 -30.63 14.40
C GLU A 469 -9.46 -29.68 15.41
N LEU A 470 -8.29 -30.01 15.95
CA LEU A 470 -7.48 -29.06 16.74
C LEU A 470 -7.03 -27.85 15.92
N VAL A 471 -6.73 -28.01 14.62
CA VAL A 471 -6.45 -26.87 13.72
C VAL A 471 -7.71 -26.03 13.51
N ARG A 472 -8.88 -26.66 13.32
CA ARG A 472 -10.17 -25.96 13.17
C ARG A 472 -10.42 -24.97 14.30
N VAL A 473 -10.31 -25.40 15.55
CA VAL A 473 -10.52 -24.54 16.74
C VAL A 473 -9.55 -23.34 16.81
N LEU A 474 -8.41 -23.42 16.10
CA LEU A 474 -7.42 -22.33 16.02
C LEU A 474 -7.65 -21.38 14.84
N VAL A 475 -8.07 -21.89 13.67
CA VAL A 475 -8.09 -21.13 12.41
C VAL A 475 -9.50 -20.80 11.90
N ALA A 476 -10.49 -21.63 12.24
CA ALA A 476 -11.90 -21.40 11.95
C ALA A 476 -12.56 -20.64 13.11
N LYS A 477 -13.16 -19.48 12.81
CA LYS A 477 -13.99 -18.74 13.77
C LYS A 477 -15.36 -18.46 13.17
N ASP A 478 -16.29 -18.07 14.04
CA ASP A 478 -17.62 -17.52 13.74
C ASP A 478 -18.27 -18.03 12.44
N ARG A 479 -19.09 -19.09 12.56
CA ARG A 479 -19.73 -19.82 11.45
C ARG A 479 -18.77 -20.67 10.59
N ASP A 480 -17.75 -21.24 11.23
CA ASP A 480 -16.86 -22.24 10.64
C ASP A 480 -16.06 -21.72 9.43
N MET A 481 -15.65 -20.45 9.50
CA MET A 481 -14.90 -19.76 8.43
C MET A 481 -13.42 -19.63 8.82
N VAL A 482 -12.54 -20.17 7.97
CA VAL A 482 -11.09 -20.01 8.06
C VAL A 482 -10.68 -18.76 7.31
N GLY A 483 -10.08 -17.81 8.02
CA GLY A 483 -9.51 -16.59 7.43
C GLY A 483 -7.99 -16.65 7.33
N ILE A 484 -7.45 -16.01 6.29
CA ILE A 484 -6.01 -15.97 6.01
C ILE A 484 -5.19 -15.39 7.18
N GLU A 485 -5.71 -14.38 7.88
CA GLU A 485 -5.03 -13.76 9.02
C GLU A 485 -5.09 -14.65 10.29
N GLN A 486 -6.16 -15.43 10.46
CA GLN A 486 -6.30 -16.44 11.52
C GLN A 486 -5.30 -17.58 11.29
N PHE A 487 -5.20 -18.08 10.07
CA PHE A 487 -4.20 -19.10 9.70
C PHE A 487 -2.77 -18.56 9.85
N ALA A 488 -2.51 -17.32 9.42
CA ALA A 488 -1.22 -16.64 9.65
C ALA A 488 -0.86 -16.58 11.15
N ARG A 489 -1.81 -16.21 12.02
CA ARG A 489 -1.60 -16.17 13.48
C ARG A 489 -1.32 -17.55 14.07
N ALA A 490 -2.01 -18.60 13.62
CA ALA A 490 -1.72 -19.97 14.06
C ALA A 490 -0.31 -20.41 13.63
N LEU A 491 0.10 -20.10 12.40
CA LEU A 491 1.45 -20.37 11.90
C LEU A 491 2.53 -19.59 12.67
N GLU A 492 2.29 -18.33 13.02
CA GLU A 492 3.22 -17.58 13.87
C GLU A 492 3.26 -18.10 15.33
N CYS A 493 2.29 -18.91 15.78
CA CYS A 493 2.28 -19.51 17.12
C CYS A 493 2.86 -20.94 17.17
N PHE A 494 2.63 -21.75 16.13
CA PHE A 494 2.93 -23.19 16.12
C PHE A 494 3.77 -23.66 14.91
N GLY A 495 4.13 -22.77 13.99
CA GLY A 495 4.92 -23.08 12.78
C GLY A 495 6.45 -23.05 13.00
N PRO A 496 7.24 -23.43 11.98
CA PRO A 496 6.87 -23.43 10.55
C PRO A 496 6.13 -24.70 10.10
N LEU A 497 5.42 -24.59 8.97
CA LEU A 497 4.69 -25.68 8.33
C LEU A 497 5.62 -26.52 7.42
N GLU A 498 6.78 -26.91 7.95
CA GLU A 498 7.79 -27.69 7.21
C GLU A 498 7.29 -29.12 6.92
N THR A 499 6.69 -29.77 7.92
CA THR A 499 5.86 -30.97 7.72
C THR A 499 4.52 -30.80 8.43
N PRO A 500 3.43 -31.43 7.94
CA PRO A 500 2.14 -31.38 8.62
C PRO A 500 2.21 -32.08 9.98
N ALA A 501 2.95 -33.19 10.07
CA ALA A 501 3.10 -33.96 11.29
C ALA A 501 3.62 -33.09 12.44
N GLN A 502 4.75 -32.38 12.24
CA GLN A 502 5.34 -31.49 13.24
C GLN A 502 4.42 -30.34 13.65
N PHE A 503 3.75 -29.69 12.68
CA PHE A 503 2.81 -28.60 12.96
C PHE A 503 1.62 -29.08 13.79
N LEU A 504 1.08 -30.26 13.47
CA LEU A 504 0.02 -30.91 14.25
C LEU A 504 0.52 -31.39 15.62
N ASP A 505 1.77 -31.86 15.75
CA ASP A 505 2.38 -32.28 17.01
C ASP A 505 2.62 -31.10 17.98
N GLU A 506 3.06 -29.95 17.50
CA GLU A 506 3.24 -28.75 18.33
C GLU A 506 1.89 -28.15 18.77
N ILE A 507 0.87 -28.21 17.91
CA ILE A 507 -0.52 -27.86 18.27
C ILE A 507 -1.05 -28.83 19.32
N GLU A 508 -1.04 -30.14 19.04
CA GLU A 508 -1.57 -31.19 19.92
C GLU A 508 -0.83 -31.23 21.26
N GLY A 509 0.49 -31.07 21.24
CA GLY A 509 1.33 -30.95 22.43
C GLY A 509 0.96 -29.72 23.26
N THR A 510 0.89 -28.53 22.66
CA THR A 510 0.59 -27.29 23.39
C THR A 510 -0.84 -27.26 23.93
N LEU A 511 -1.83 -27.74 23.17
CA LEU A 511 -3.23 -27.81 23.63
C LEU A 511 -3.44 -28.85 24.75
N ARG A 512 -2.54 -29.84 24.88
CA ARG A 512 -2.53 -30.83 25.97
C ARG A 512 -1.88 -30.37 27.27
N GLU A 513 -1.25 -29.19 27.31
CA GLU A 513 -0.56 -28.66 28.50
C GLU A 513 -1.53 -28.01 29.50
N GLU A 514 -1.33 -28.21 30.80
CA GLU A 514 -2.27 -27.69 31.84
C GLU A 514 -2.21 -26.16 31.99
N TRP A 515 -1.08 -25.57 31.62
CA TRP A 515 -0.88 -24.12 31.63
C TRP A 515 -1.45 -23.41 30.39
N PHE A 516 -1.85 -24.12 29.33
CA PHE A 516 -2.37 -23.49 28.12
C PHE A 516 -3.90 -23.40 28.09
N HIS A 517 -4.41 -22.19 27.86
CA HIS A 517 -5.84 -21.85 28.01
C HIS A 517 -6.50 -21.37 26.70
N GLY A 518 -5.75 -21.24 25.61
CA GLY A 518 -6.30 -20.84 24.31
C GLY A 518 -6.67 -19.36 24.22
N ASP A 519 -7.80 -19.06 23.56
CA ASP A 519 -8.23 -17.68 23.25
C ASP A 519 -9.04 -17.04 24.38
N VAL A 520 -8.42 -16.97 25.57
CA VAL A 520 -9.01 -16.39 26.77
C VAL A 520 -8.67 -14.90 26.87
N THR A 521 -9.67 -14.06 27.16
CA THR A 521 -9.45 -12.61 27.31
C THR A 521 -8.72 -12.28 28.61
N GLU A 522 -8.22 -11.05 28.72
CA GLU A 522 -7.50 -10.58 29.91
C GLU A 522 -8.36 -10.68 31.19
N ALA A 523 -9.57 -10.12 31.16
CA ALA A 523 -10.49 -10.11 32.29
C ALA A 523 -10.99 -11.52 32.67
N GLU A 524 -10.96 -12.48 31.75
CA GLU A 524 -11.25 -13.89 32.04
C GLU A 524 -10.06 -14.58 32.70
N ALA A 525 -8.83 -14.34 32.21
CA ALA A 525 -7.61 -14.81 32.85
C ALA A 525 -7.45 -14.28 34.28
N GLU A 526 -7.73 -12.99 34.51
CA GLU A 526 -7.80 -12.40 35.85
C GLU A 526 -8.81 -13.14 36.75
N LEU A 527 -10.03 -13.39 36.23
CA LEU A 527 -11.12 -14.03 36.98
C LEU A 527 -10.85 -15.49 37.31
N LEU A 528 -10.11 -16.22 36.45
CA LEU A 528 -9.61 -17.56 36.74
C LEU A 528 -8.59 -17.51 37.88
N LEU A 529 -7.56 -16.65 37.75
CA LEU A 529 -6.46 -16.54 38.71
C LEU A 529 -6.87 -15.96 40.07
N ALA A 530 -7.92 -15.14 40.13
CA ALA A 530 -8.43 -14.56 41.37
C ALA A 530 -8.80 -15.60 42.44
N LYS A 531 -9.18 -16.83 42.04
CA LYS A 531 -9.49 -17.94 42.95
C LYS A 531 -8.27 -18.77 43.39
N HIS A 532 -7.10 -18.53 42.80
CA HIS A 532 -5.91 -19.32 42.99
C HIS A 532 -4.88 -18.61 43.88
N LYS A 533 -3.87 -19.37 44.33
CA LYS A 533 -2.79 -18.87 45.20
C LYS A 533 -1.79 -18.02 44.40
N HIS A 534 -0.95 -17.27 45.10
CA HIS A 534 0.25 -16.72 44.48
C HIS A 534 1.17 -17.84 43.95
N GLY A 535 1.96 -17.54 42.92
CA GLY A 535 2.76 -18.50 42.18
C GLY A 535 2.02 -19.22 41.05
N THR A 536 0.68 -19.11 41.00
CA THR A 536 -0.16 -19.71 39.95
C THR A 536 -0.22 -18.85 38.69
N TYR A 537 -0.23 -19.49 37.52
CA TYR A 537 -0.23 -18.84 36.20
C TYR A 537 -1.04 -19.62 35.15
N LEU A 538 -1.29 -18.97 34.01
CA LEU A 538 -1.79 -19.55 32.77
C LEU A 538 -1.18 -18.83 31.55
N VAL A 539 -1.25 -19.44 30.38
CA VAL A 539 -0.83 -18.87 29.09
C VAL A 539 -2.02 -18.87 28.13
N ARG A 540 -2.26 -17.74 27.49
CA ARG A 540 -3.34 -17.50 26.51
C ARG A 540 -2.78 -16.90 25.23
N PHE A 541 -3.52 -16.92 24.13
CA PHE A 541 -3.15 -16.15 22.94
C PHE A 541 -3.10 -14.65 23.26
N SER A 542 -2.13 -13.93 22.68
CA SER A 542 -2.12 -12.47 22.76
C SER A 542 -3.06 -11.87 21.72
N SER A 543 -3.51 -10.65 21.97
CA SER A 543 -4.15 -9.79 20.96
C SER A 543 -3.17 -9.43 19.82
N THR A 544 -1.86 -9.48 20.09
CA THR A 544 -0.81 -9.35 19.08
C THR A 544 -0.62 -10.67 18.33
N PRO A 545 -0.55 -10.67 16.97
CA PRO A 545 -0.12 -11.83 16.18
C PRO A 545 1.22 -12.43 16.64
N GLY A 546 1.39 -13.73 16.40
CA GLY A 546 2.61 -14.48 16.74
C GLY A 546 3.04 -14.39 18.21
N SER A 547 2.13 -14.08 19.12
CA SER A 547 2.48 -13.80 20.51
C SER A 547 1.55 -14.51 21.47
N PHE A 548 2.13 -15.04 22.55
CA PHE A 548 1.40 -15.55 23.70
C PHE A 548 1.39 -14.51 24.82
N THR A 549 0.56 -14.72 25.84
CA THR A 549 0.56 -13.89 27.05
C THR A 549 0.47 -14.78 28.26
N ILE A 550 1.54 -14.83 29.06
CA ILE A 550 1.48 -15.38 30.42
C ILE A 550 0.65 -14.40 31.24
N THR A 551 -0.33 -14.89 31.98
CA THR A 551 -0.94 -14.15 33.09
C THR A 551 -0.68 -14.93 34.37
N GLY A 552 -0.10 -14.28 35.39
CA GLY A 552 0.33 -14.96 36.61
C GLY A 552 0.16 -14.09 37.85
N LYS A 553 -0.05 -14.74 38.99
CA LYS A 553 -0.28 -14.11 40.29
C LYS A 553 1.01 -14.11 41.11
N ASN A 554 1.61 -12.94 41.34
CA ASN A 554 2.91 -12.82 42.00
C ASN A 554 2.83 -13.05 43.52
N LYS A 555 3.98 -13.09 44.21
CA LYS A 555 4.08 -13.34 45.67
C LYS A 555 3.38 -12.28 46.55
N LYS A 556 3.01 -11.12 45.99
CA LYS A 556 2.25 -10.04 46.64
C LYS A 556 0.74 -10.13 46.29
N ASP A 557 0.30 -11.30 45.79
CA ASP A 557 -1.04 -11.64 45.28
C ASP A 557 -1.58 -10.75 44.14
N ALA A 558 -0.75 -9.87 43.58
CA ALA A 558 -1.07 -9.04 42.43
C ALA A 558 -0.90 -9.81 41.10
N LEU A 559 -1.71 -9.46 40.10
CA LEU A 559 -1.64 -10.06 38.76
C LEU A 559 -0.62 -9.32 37.88
N ALA A 560 0.07 -10.08 37.03
CA ALA A 560 1.00 -9.56 36.05
C ALA A 560 0.81 -10.26 34.70
N HIS A 561 0.98 -9.52 33.61
CA HIS A 561 0.82 -10.00 32.24
C HIS A 561 2.13 -9.84 31.47
N PHE A 562 2.63 -10.93 30.89
CA PHE A 562 3.90 -10.96 30.16
C PHE A 562 3.65 -11.42 28.73
N ARG A 563 3.83 -10.54 27.74
CA ARG A 563 3.75 -10.91 26.33
C ARG A 563 5.02 -11.64 25.92
N ILE A 564 4.87 -12.89 25.52
CA ILE A 564 5.92 -13.64 24.83
C ILE A 564 5.75 -13.39 23.34
N SER A 565 6.76 -12.85 22.67
CA SER A 565 6.76 -12.72 21.21
C SER A 565 7.43 -13.92 20.57
N HIS A 566 6.93 -14.35 19.42
CA HIS A 566 7.47 -15.46 18.65
C HIS A 566 7.36 -15.15 17.15
N LYS A 567 8.11 -15.90 16.35
CA LYS A 567 7.97 -16.00 14.90
C LYS A 567 8.33 -17.43 14.53
N ALA A 568 7.57 -18.04 13.64
CA ALA A 568 7.81 -19.40 13.16
C ALA A 568 9.31 -19.62 12.84
N GLY A 569 9.90 -20.63 13.48
CA GLY A 569 11.32 -21.01 13.31
C GLY A 569 12.34 -20.21 14.13
N LEU A 570 11.91 -19.36 15.06
CA LEU A 570 12.77 -18.68 16.04
C LEU A 570 12.44 -19.11 17.48
N ALA A 571 13.23 -18.64 18.45
CA ALA A 571 12.90 -18.80 19.86
C ALA A 571 11.72 -17.91 20.30
N PHE A 572 11.07 -18.32 21.39
CA PHE A 572 10.10 -17.54 22.14
C PHE A 572 10.82 -16.47 22.97
N CYS A 573 10.57 -15.19 22.72
CA CYS A 573 11.24 -14.08 23.39
C CYS A 573 10.35 -13.44 24.46
N LEU A 574 10.92 -13.19 25.65
CA LEU A 574 10.29 -12.37 26.69
C LEU A 574 11.35 -11.41 27.27
N GLY A 575 11.18 -10.12 26.98
CA GLY A 575 12.25 -9.13 27.12
C GLY A 575 13.42 -9.45 26.18
N ALA A 576 14.64 -9.38 26.71
CA ALA A 576 15.86 -9.75 25.99
C ALA A 576 16.23 -11.24 26.07
N ASN A 577 15.36 -12.10 26.63
CA ASN A 577 15.64 -13.52 26.83
C ASN A 577 14.91 -14.39 25.79
N GLU A 578 15.61 -15.41 25.29
CA GLU A 578 15.11 -16.39 24.30
C GLU A 578 14.86 -17.77 24.94
N TYR A 579 13.77 -18.44 24.55
CA TYR A 579 13.32 -19.73 25.08
C TYR A 579 12.85 -20.69 23.97
N VAL A 580 13.12 -21.99 24.15
CA VAL A 580 12.81 -23.01 23.13
C VAL A 580 11.33 -23.44 23.14
N ARG A 581 10.59 -23.17 24.23
CA ARG A 581 9.14 -23.42 24.34
C ARG A 581 8.45 -22.29 25.13
N PRO A 582 7.11 -22.11 25.02
CA PRO A 582 6.39 -20.97 25.61
C PRO A 582 6.45 -20.82 27.15
N CYS A 583 6.94 -21.80 27.90
CA CYS A 583 7.07 -21.68 29.36
C CYS A 583 8.16 -22.59 29.98
N PRO A 584 8.27 -23.89 29.61
CA PRO A 584 9.21 -24.81 30.24
C PRO A 584 10.68 -24.42 30.02
N GLY A 585 11.43 -24.27 31.11
CA GLY A 585 12.86 -23.93 31.12
C GLY A 585 13.17 -22.42 31.14
N SER A 586 12.16 -21.55 31.19
CA SER A 586 12.37 -20.08 31.15
C SER A 586 12.86 -19.49 32.47
N ALA A 587 13.50 -18.31 32.45
CA ALA A 587 13.88 -17.62 33.70
C ALA A 587 12.64 -17.24 34.54
N TYR A 588 11.54 -16.89 33.86
CA TYR A 588 10.25 -16.58 34.46
C TYR A 588 9.55 -17.82 35.06
N GLN A 589 9.96 -19.03 34.69
CA GLN A 589 9.61 -20.29 35.38
C GLN A 589 10.14 -20.34 36.83
N THR A 590 11.02 -19.43 37.24
CA THR A 590 11.43 -19.27 38.65
C THR A 590 10.54 -18.29 39.43
N LEU A 591 9.71 -17.50 38.75
CA LEU A 591 8.74 -16.59 39.39
C LEU A 591 7.41 -17.28 39.74
N PHE A 592 7.04 -18.30 38.95
CA PHE A 592 5.79 -19.06 39.07
C PHE A 592 6.11 -20.55 39.12
N ASP A 593 5.55 -21.29 40.08
CA ASP A 593 5.82 -22.73 40.23
C ASP A 593 5.20 -23.49 39.04
N PRO A 594 5.97 -24.29 38.27
CA PRO A 594 5.44 -25.12 37.18
C PRO A 594 4.27 -26.03 37.58
N LYS A 595 4.24 -26.45 38.85
CA LYS A 595 3.19 -27.32 39.41
C LYS A 595 1.96 -26.56 39.91
N ALA A 596 2.00 -25.23 39.84
CA ALA A 596 0.92 -24.35 40.31
C ALA A 596 0.09 -23.75 39.18
N ALA A 597 0.20 -24.24 37.94
CA ALA A 597 -0.62 -23.80 36.80
C ALA A 597 -2.14 -23.92 37.06
N VAL A 598 -2.95 -23.06 36.43
CA VAL A 598 -4.42 -23.13 36.54
C VAL A 598 -4.97 -24.31 35.75
N THR A 599 -5.37 -25.39 36.43
CA THR A 599 -6.11 -26.51 35.80
C THR A 599 -7.62 -26.26 35.68
N SER A 600 -8.16 -25.28 36.42
CA SER A 600 -9.58 -25.28 36.81
C SER A 600 -10.62 -25.03 35.71
N VAL A 601 -10.21 -24.49 34.55
CA VAL A 601 -11.08 -24.28 33.37
C VAL A 601 -10.23 -24.42 32.11
N ARG A 602 -9.97 -25.65 31.68
CA ARG A 602 -9.77 -25.90 30.25
C ARG A 602 -11.13 -25.71 29.55
N PRO A 603 -11.21 -24.93 28.47
CA PRO A 603 -12.37 -24.99 27.58
C PRO A 603 -12.52 -26.42 27.02
N SER A 604 -13.74 -26.97 27.04
CA SER A 604 -14.04 -28.33 26.54
C SER A 604 -13.66 -28.52 25.07
N PHE A 605 -13.64 -27.44 24.30
CA PHE A 605 -13.21 -27.35 22.90
C PHE A 605 -11.77 -27.84 22.60
N TYR A 606 -10.95 -28.15 23.60
CA TYR A 606 -9.58 -28.66 23.42
C TYR A 606 -9.40 -30.15 23.76
N SER A 607 -10.50 -30.86 24.02
CA SER A 607 -10.50 -32.30 24.31
C SER A 607 -10.73 -33.12 23.04
N ALA A 608 -9.68 -33.76 22.52
CA ALA A 608 -9.75 -34.62 21.33
C ALA A 608 -10.58 -35.92 21.52
N GLN A 609 -11.21 -36.13 22.68
CA GLN A 609 -12.13 -37.24 22.95
C GLN A 609 -13.60 -36.82 22.80
N ASP A 610 -13.95 -35.58 23.15
CA ASP A 610 -15.34 -35.10 23.10
C ASP A 610 -15.83 -34.85 21.65
N TYR A 611 -14.91 -34.68 20.70
CA TYR A 611 -15.19 -34.51 19.26
C TYR A 611 -15.43 -35.82 18.49
N GLN A 612 -15.42 -37.00 19.14
CA GLN A 612 -15.92 -38.23 18.51
C GLN A 612 -17.46 -38.33 18.51
N TYR A 613 -18.14 -37.31 19.07
CA TYR A 613 -19.56 -37.28 19.37
C TYR A 613 -20.15 -35.89 19.02
N SER A 614 -20.17 -35.53 17.72
CA SER A 614 -20.89 -34.35 17.17
C SER A 614 -21.13 -34.47 15.66
#